data_AF-A0A9D6IUJ5-F1
#
_entry.id   AF-A0A9D6IUJ5-F1
#
_cell.length_a   1.000
_cell.length_b   1.000
_cell.length_c   1.000
_cell.angle_alpha   90.00
_cell.angle_beta   90.00
_cell.angle_gamma   90.00
#
_symmetry.space_group_name_H-M   'P 1'
#
loop_
_entity.id
_entity.type
_entity.pdbx_description
1 polymer ?
#
loop_
_entity_poly.entity_id
_entity_poly.type
_entity_poly.pdbx_seq_one_letter_code
_entity_poly.pdbx_strand_id
1 'polypeptide(L)'
;MSPCRVPSAERRASGARVYGGIGNLRIRIPRDVPTTGQPATSCDWDVRITQPGSRRIPTRGLTRYDAAVTRIRIEPAGPVNFDVAVPGSKSHTNRALVCASLAEGESVLAGASDSDDTARLVAVLAGIERLDADLVVRGGAPPRAGDYFFGNAGTSLRFFTSLAALGRGRFTIDGDARMRERPIGGLVDALRDLGVDARCGGRPPVILDARGIRGGRCTIRDDASSQFVSSILLAAPCADGPVTIEARHVPSWPYVQMTLDTMEAFGVRVEREIAALRVPKGAYAARRIEIEPDAAAANYFHAAAAVTGGRATVRGYRRGAGEGRFLDILESMKGRGVDVDMNDCPDSVQTLAVVALFAEGSTRIRNVKNLRVKETDRIAALGAELRKLGARVTEFEDGLEIAPGPLRPAEIETYNDHRMAMSFAVAALAVPGVEIRDPECVSKSFPRFFDVLESQGVKVVRVP
;
A
#
# COMPACT_ATOMS: atom_id res chain seq x y z
N MET A 1 45.11 36.22 -40.30
CA MET A 1 45.30 34.77 -40.53
C MET A 1 45.10 34.06 -39.20
N SER A 2 44.26 33.02 -39.20
CA SER A 2 43.73 32.14 -38.15
C SER A 2 44.71 31.66 -37.03
N PRO A 3 44.27 30.90 -36.00
CA PRO A 3 43.10 31.06 -35.12
C PRO A 3 43.32 30.60 -33.63
N CYS A 4 42.32 30.89 -32.78
CA CYS A 4 41.68 30.04 -31.75
C CYS A 4 42.50 29.19 -30.74
N ARG A 5 42.26 29.41 -29.43
CA ARG A 5 42.01 28.38 -28.39
C ARG A 5 41.50 29.04 -27.09
N VAL A 6 40.35 28.58 -26.58
CA VAL A 6 39.81 28.92 -25.26
C VAL A 6 39.91 27.67 -24.37
N PRO A 7 40.44 27.73 -23.13
CA PRO A 7 40.55 26.56 -22.27
C PRO A 7 39.28 26.27 -21.48
N SER A 8 39.05 24.97 -21.28
CA SER A 8 37.99 24.31 -20.52
C SER A 8 38.06 24.59 -19.01
N ALA A 9 36.93 24.97 -18.41
CA ALA A 9 36.74 25.04 -16.96
C ALA A 9 36.20 23.70 -16.42
N GLU A 10 36.98 23.07 -15.55
CA GLU A 10 36.62 21.91 -14.74
C GLU A 10 35.43 22.23 -13.82
N ARG A 11 34.35 21.42 -13.89
CA ARG A 11 33.29 21.42 -12.88
C ARG A 11 33.60 20.36 -11.83
N ARG A 12 33.94 20.82 -10.63
CA ARG A 12 33.89 20.01 -9.40
C ARG A 12 32.43 19.78 -9.03
N ALA A 13 31.99 18.52 -9.03
CA ALA A 13 30.73 18.10 -8.41
C ALA A 13 31.02 17.70 -6.95
N SER A 14 30.77 18.61 -6.02
CA SER A 14 30.70 18.31 -4.59
C SER A 14 29.26 17.95 -4.20
N GLY A 15 29.11 16.85 -3.48
CA GLY A 15 27.82 16.23 -3.16
C GLY A 15 26.82 17.15 -2.46
N ALA A 16 25.56 17.02 -2.87
CA ALA A 16 24.40 17.52 -2.15
C ALA A 16 23.66 16.33 -1.55
N ARG A 17 23.75 16.17 -0.22
CA ARG A 17 22.79 15.38 0.55
C ARG A 17 21.51 16.18 0.63
N VAL A 18 20.39 15.63 0.17
CA VAL A 18 19.07 16.21 0.38
C VAL A 18 18.63 15.84 1.81
N TYR A 19 18.76 16.78 2.74
CA TYR A 19 18.07 16.70 4.03
C TYR A 19 16.65 17.25 3.83
N GLY A 20 15.64 16.41 4.03
CA GLY A 20 14.24 16.81 4.07
C GLY A 20 14.02 17.83 5.19
N GLY A 21 13.60 19.04 4.84
CA GLY A 21 13.32 20.13 5.76
C GLY A 21 11.97 19.96 6.47
N ILE A 22 11.97 20.28 7.76
CA ILE A 22 10.81 20.32 8.66
C ILE A 22 10.07 21.66 8.42
N GLY A 23 8.77 21.64 8.15
CA GLY A 23 7.98 22.86 8.00
C GLY A 23 6.56 22.72 8.55
N ASN A 24 6.20 23.60 9.50
CA ASN A 24 4.81 23.85 9.89
C ASN A 24 4.25 24.98 9.00
N LEU A 25 3.06 24.79 8.42
CA LEU A 25 2.42 25.80 7.57
C LEU A 25 1.10 26.29 8.18
N ARG A 26 0.89 27.61 8.18
CA ARG A 26 -0.37 28.29 8.51
C ARG A 26 -0.77 29.13 7.30
N ILE A 27 -1.97 28.94 6.76
CA ILE A 27 -2.53 29.84 5.74
C ILE A 27 -3.94 30.25 6.20
N ARG A 28 -4.26 31.53 6.04
CA ARG A 28 -5.57 32.12 6.33
C ARG A 28 -6.06 32.78 5.04
N ILE A 29 -7.25 32.41 4.57
CA ILE A 29 -7.90 33.03 3.41
C ILE A 29 -9.01 33.97 3.91
N PRO A 30 -9.20 35.19 3.36
CA PRO A 30 -10.21 36.13 3.83
C PRO A 30 -11.64 35.62 3.60
N ARG A 31 -12.54 35.92 4.54
CA ARG A 31 -13.98 35.70 4.39
C ARG A 31 -14.60 36.87 3.64
N ASP A 32 -15.21 36.61 2.50
CA ASP A 32 -16.38 37.39 2.08
C ASP A 32 -17.63 36.55 2.37
N VAL A 33 -18.52 37.11 3.18
CA VAL A 33 -19.75 36.46 3.66
C VAL A 33 -20.82 36.55 2.57
N PRO A 34 -21.38 35.44 2.06
CA PRO A 34 -22.60 35.50 1.27
C PRO A 34 -23.83 35.37 2.19
N THR A 35 -24.73 36.35 2.08
CA THR A 35 -26.10 36.28 2.56
C THR A 35 -26.88 35.16 1.85
N THR A 36 -27.71 34.47 2.63
CA THR A 36 -28.68 33.41 2.28
C THR A 36 -29.09 33.29 0.80
N GLY A 37 -28.88 32.11 0.18
CA GLY A 37 -29.60 31.71 -1.05
C GLY A 37 -28.84 30.96 -2.16
N GLN A 38 -27.58 30.56 -2.01
CA GLN A 38 -26.82 29.83 -3.05
C GLN A 38 -26.45 28.39 -2.65
N PRO A 39 -26.39 27.44 -3.60
CA PRO A 39 -25.92 26.08 -3.34
C PRO A 39 -24.46 26.12 -2.88
N ALA A 40 -24.10 25.28 -1.92
CA ALA A 40 -22.74 25.20 -1.38
C ALA A 40 -21.76 24.71 -2.45
N THR A 41 -21.17 25.63 -3.22
CA THR A 41 -20.12 25.36 -4.21
C THR A 41 -18.90 26.21 -3.94
N SER A 42 -18.35 26.11 -2.73
CA SER A 42 -16.91 26.33 -2.47
C SER A 42 -16.60 25.79 -1.08
N CYS A 43 -15.88 24.67 -1.02
CA CYS A 43 -15.23 24.25 0.22
C CYS A 43 -13.87 24.94 0.25
N ASP A 44 -13.63 25.79 1.24
CA ASP A 44 -12.29 26.35 1.50
C ASP A 44 -11.44 25.30 2.24
N TRP A 45 -10.36 24.83 1.60
CA TRP A 45 -9.46 23.82 2.16
C TRP A 45 -8.41 24.50 3.07
N ASP A 46 -8.65 24.62 4.39
CA ASP A 46 -7.59 24.95 5.39
C ASP A 46 -6.95 23.65 5.91
N VAL A 47 -6.17 22.98 5.06
CA VAL A 47 -5.45 21.76 5.45
C VAL A 47 -4.19 22.12 6.22
N ARG A 48 -4.21 21.93 7.54
CA ARG A 48 -2.98 21.96 8.35
C ARG A 48 -2.51 20.56 8.64
N ILE A 49 -1.36 20.23 8.10
CA ILE A 49 -0.62 18.99 8.36
C ILE A 49 0.48 19.33 9.36
N THR A 50 0.44 18.72 10.54
CA THR A 50 1.50 18.85 11.56
C THR A 50 2.13 17.50 11.82
N GLN A 51 3.44 17.46 12.03
CA GLN A 51 4.14 16.28 12.55
C GLN A 51 4.14 16.31 14.10
N PRO A 52 3.88 15.19 14.79
CA PRO A 52 3.77 15.19 16.24
C PRO A 52 5.12 15.00 16.96
N GLY A 53 5.21 15.57 18.16
CA GLY A 53 6.13 15.12 19.22
C GLY A 53 5.59 13.86 19.91
N SER A 54 6.48 13.06 20.50
CA SER A 54 6.15 11.74 21.06
C SER A 54 5.25 11.82 22.31
N ARG A 55 4.03 11.28 22.23
CA ARG A 55 3.22 10.87 23.39
C ARG A 55 2.52 9.54 23.11
N ARG A 56 2.58 8.59 24.07
CA ARG A 56 1.90 7.28 23.99
C ARG A 56 0.43 7.42 24.41
N ILE A 57 -0.48 6.77 23.68
CA ILE A 57 -1.89 6.54 24.08
C ILE A 57 -2.03 5.02 24.33
N PRO A 58 -2.76 4.57 25.36
CA PRO A 58 -2.96 3.15 25.62
C PRO A 58 -3.87 2.52 24.55
N THR A 59 -3.49 1.39 23.98
CA THR A 59 -4.23 0.64 22.94
C THR A 59 -5.13 -0.48 23.50
N ARG A 60 -5.59 -0.39 24.76
CA ARG A 60 -6.39 -1.46 25.37
C ARG A 60 -7.85 -1.45 24.88
N GLY A 61 -8.28 -2.59 24.33
CA GLY A 61 -9.67 -3.06 24.41
C GLY A 61 -10.66 -2.59 23.33
N LEU A 62 -10.34 -2.76 22.04
CA LEU A 62 -11.30 -2.56 20.94
C LEU A 62 -11.57 -3.91 20.27
N THR A 63 -12.83 -4.35 20.32
CA THR A 63 -13.34 -5.66 19.90
C THR A 63 -13.40 -5.82 18.39
N ARG A 64 -13.13 -7.04 17.88
CA ARG A 64 -13.43 -7.42 16.48
C ARG A 64 -14.94 -7.28 16.23
N TYR A 65 -15.31 -6.80 15.04
CA TYR A 65 -16.71 -6.57 14.64
C TYR A 65 -17.56 -7.85 14.81
N ASP A 66 -18.82 -7.64 15.17
CA ASP A 66 -19.83 -8.69 15.26
C ASP A 66 -20.29 -9.04 13.84
N ALA A 67 -20.28 -10.33 13.49
CA ALA A 67 -20.66 -10.86 12.17
C ALA A 67 -22.09 -10.47 11.75
N ALA A 68 -22.91 -9.95 12.66
CA ALA A 68 -24.21 -9.37 12.38
C ALA A 68 -24.16 -8.01 11.66
N VAL A 69 -23.03 -7.28 11.63
CA VAL A 69 -22.95 -5.94 11.03
C VAL A 69 -22.74 -6.02 9.52
N THR A 70 -23.80 -5.78 8.74
CA THR A 70 -23.70 -5.81 7.27
C THR A 70 -23.31 -4.48 6.64
N ARG A 71 -23.49 -3.36 7.35
CA ARG A 71 -23.10 -2.01 6.87
C ARG A 71 -22.81 -1.04 8.01
N ILE A 72 -22.07 0.02 7.69
CA ILE A 72 -21.80 1.16 8.58
C ILE A 72 -22.31 2.45 7.96
N ARG A 73 -22.95 3.29 8.78
CA ARG A 73 -23.25 4.69 8.47
C ARG A 73 -22.38 5.60 9.31
N ILE A 74 -21.71 6.57 8.67
CA ILE A 74 -20.94 7.59 9.38
C ILE A 74 -21.75 8.89 9.38
N GLU A 75 -21.93 9.50 10.54
CA GLU A 75 -22.55 10.83 10.60
C GLU A 75 -21.50 11.90 10.28
N PRO A 76 -21.82 12.88 9.40
CA PRO A 76 -20.88 13.93 9.02
C PRO A 76 -20.36 14.67 10.24
N ALA A 77 -19.03 14.78 10.35
CA ALA A 77 -18.36 15.26 11.56
C ALA A 77 -18.09 16.77 11.57
N GLY A 78 -18.47 17.50 10.50
CA GLY A 78 -17.93 18.85 10.26
C GLY A 78 -16.39 18.81 10.10
N PRO A 79 -15.68 19.94 10.30
CA PRO A 79 -14.23 19.97 10.25
C PRO A 79 -13.60 19.04 11.30
N VAL A 80 -12.94 17.97 10.85
CA VAL A 80 -12.27 17.02 11.74
C VAL A 80 -11.02 17.60 12.39
N ASN A 81 -10.60 17.04 13.52
CA ASN A 81 -9.33 17.37 14.16
C ASN A 81 -8.67 16.08 14.69
N PHE A 82 -7.99 15.36 13.81
CA PHE A 82 -7.41 14.05 14.10
C PHE A 82 -5.96 14.15 14.61
N ASP A 83 -5.65 13.39 15.65
CA ASP A 83 -4.29 13.04 16.08
C ASP A 83 -4.24 11.54 16.32
N VAL A 84 -3.79 10.81 15.30
CA VAL A 84 -3.91 9.35 15.24
C VAL A 84 -2.56 8.66 15.07
N ALA A 85 -2.50 7.43 15.58
CA ALA A 85 -1.51 6.45 15.18
C ALA A 85 -2.18 5.42 14.27
N VAL A 86 -1.55 5.10 13.15
CA VAL A 86 -1.99 4.05 12.23
C VAL A 86 -1.17 2.78 12.48
N PRO A 87 -1.68 1.58 12.10
CA PRO A 87 -0.93 0.34 12.26
C PRO A 87 0.38 0.37 11.46
N GLY A 88 1.29 -0.55 11.78
CA GLY A 88 2.48 -0.79 10.98
C GLY A 88 2.12 -1.17 9.54
N SER A 89 2.98 -0.78 8.61
CA SER A 89 2.78 -1.04 7.19
C SER A 89 2.74 -2.53 6.93
N LYS A 90 1.64 -2.99 6.34
CA LYS A 90 1.48 -4.38 5.89
C LYS A 90 2.60 -4.76 4.91
N SER A 91 2.86 -3.87 3.95
CA SER A 91 3.86 -4.10 2.89
C SER A 91 5.28 -4.23 3.44
N HIS A 92 5.63 -3.42 4.43
CA HIS A 92 6.93 -3.49 5.10
C HIS A 92 6.99 -4.73 6.01
N THR A 93 5.96 -4.97 6.82
CA THR A 93 5.87 -6.13 7.72
C THR A 93 6.06 -7.45 6.98
N ASN A 94 5.35 -7.66 5.86
CA ASN A 94 5.44 -8.92 5.12
C ASN A 94 6.83 -9.14 4.48
N ARG A 95 7.52 -8.08 4.05
CA ARG A 95 8.91 -8.17 3.55
C ARG A 95 9.87 -8.53 4.68
N ALA A 96 9.76 -7.81 5.79
CA ALA A 96 10.61 -8.01 6.95
C ALA A 96 10.40 -9.40 7.56
N LEU A 97 9.17 -9.93 7.53
CA LEU A 97 8.85 -11.31 7.93
C LEU A 97 9.59 -12.35 7.07
N VAL A 98 9.62 -12.17 5.75
CA VAL A 98 10.37 -13.10 4.88
C VAL A 98 11.87 -13.04 5.18
N CYS A 99 12.46 -11.84 5.23
CA CYS A 99 13.88 -11.68 5.58
C CYS A 99 14.20 -12.28 6.96
N ALA A 100 13.39 -11.99 7.97
CA ALA A 100 13.55 -12.50 9.33
C ALA A 100 13.40 -14.03 9.41
N SER A 101 12.48 -14.63 8.65
CA SER A 101 12.30 -16.09 8.61
C SER A 101 13.50 -16.83 8.01
N LEU A 102 14.20 -16.17 7.08
CA LEU A 102 15.40 -16.69 6.42
C LEU A 102 16.70 -16.35 7.17
N ALA A 103 16.66 -15.38 8.08
CA ALA A 103 17.80 -14.99 8.90
C ALA A 103 18.01 -15.99 10.05
N GLU A 104 19.21 -16.54 10.17
CA GLU A 104 19.56 -17.41 11.28
C GLU A 104 19.60 -16.62 12.60
N GLY A 105 18.84 -17.07 13.60
CA GLY A 105 18.75 -16.44 14.92
C GLY A 105 17.39 -15.78 15.19
N GLU A 106 17.37 -14.84 16.13
CA GLU A 106 16.17 -14.14 16.58
C GLU A 106 16.11 -12.72 16.02
N SER A 107 15.06 -12.41 15.26
CA SER A 107 14.73 -11.06 14.79
C SER A 107 13.52 -10.52 15.52
N VAL A 108 13.44 -9.19 15.67
CA VAL A 108 12.27 -8.51 16.25
C VAL A 108 11.73 -7.49 15.25
N LEU A 109 10.49 -7.64 14.84
CA LEU A 109 9.79 -6.70 13.97
C LEU A 109 8.88 -5.83 14.84
N ALA A 110 9.36 -4.63 15.15
CA ALA A 110 8.70 -3.74 16.08
C ALA A 110 7.55 -2.98 15.42
N GLY A 111 6.38 -2.95 16.06
CA GLY A 111 5.19 -2.29 15.51
C GLY A 111 4.65 -2.98 14.24
N ALA A 112 4.80 -4.29 14.12
CA ALA A 112 4.33 -5.08 12.99
C ALA A 112 2.82 -4.98 12.78
N SER A 113 2.40 -5.00 11.51
CA SER A 113 0.98 -5.01 11.13
C SER A 113 0.22 -6.16 11.79
N ASP A 114 -0.99 -5.89 12.26
CA ASP A 114 -1.97 -6.86 12.79
C ASP A 114 -3.03 -7.25 11.75
N SER A 115 -2.80 -6.90 10.48
CA SER A 115 -3.74 -7.16 9.38
C SER A 115 -3.89 -8.64 9.05
N ASP A 116 -5.04 -8.99 8.47
CA ASP A 116 -5.31 -10.36 8.03
C ASP A 116 -4.27 -10.88 7.03
N ASP A 117 -3.82 -10.03 6.10
CA ASP A 117 -2.79 -10.40 5.11
C ASP A 117 -1.47 -10.78 5.81
N THR A 118 -1.02 -9.98 6.78
CA THR A 118 0.15 -10.33 7.60
C THR A 118 -0.10 -11.59 8.43
N ALA A 119 -1.29 -11.76 9.00
CA ALA A 119 -1.64 -12.95 9.77
C ALA A 119 -1.59 -14.23 8.91
N ARG A 120 -1.96 -14.17 7.62
CA ARG A 120 -1.81 -15.31 6.70
C ARG A 120 -0.36 -15.73 6.51
N LEU A 121 0.57 -14.79 6.39
CA LEU A 121 1.98 -15.11 6.28
C LEU A 121 2.56 -15.63 7.60
N VAL A 122 2.17 -15.05 8.73
CA VAL A 122 2.57 -15.54 10.06
C VAL A 122 2.11 -16.98 10.29
N ALA A 123 0.89 -17.33 9.87
CA ALA A 123 0.33 -18.66 10.08
C ALA A 123 1.08 -19.80 9.36
N VAL A 124 1.82 -19.49 8.29
CA VAL A 124 2.51 -20.50 7.47
C VAL A 124 4.03 -20.55 7.72
N LEU A 125 4.56 -19.57 8.46
CA LEU A 125 5.97 -19.50 8.82
C LEU A 125 6.17 -20.02 10.25
N ALA A 126 7.25 -20.77 10.45
CA ALA A 126 7.58 -21.32 11.76
C ALA A 126 8.31 -20.30 12.63
N GLY A 127 8.26 -20.50 13.96
CA GLY A 127 9.09 -19.75 14.91
C GLY A 127 8.67 -18.29 15.12
N ILE A 128 7.42 -17.94 14.81
CA ILE A 128 6.90 -16.58 15.01
C ILE A 128 6.05 -16.52 16.28
N GLU A 129 6.38 -15.56 17.13
CA GLU A 129 5.62 -15.22 18.32
C GLU A 129 5.21 -13.75 18.24
N ARG A 130 3.95 -13.44 18.60
CA ARG A 130 3.47 -12.06 18.71
C ARG A 130 3.50 -11.61 20.17
N LEU A 131 4.23 -10.54 20.43
CA LEU A 131 4.31 -9.88 21.73
C LEU A 131 3.78 -8.45 21.57
N ASP A 132 2.52 -8.23 21.99
CA ASP A 132 1.79 -6.99 21.73
C ASP A 132 1.78 -6.62 20.22
N ALA A 133 2.41 -5.49 19.87
CA ALA A 133 2.53 -4.99 18.51
C ALA A 133 3.76 -5.57 17.79
N ASP A 134 4.68 -6.20 18.50
CA ASP A 134 5.94 -6.70 17.94
C ASP A 134 5.79 -8.18 17.52
N LEU A 135 6.56 -8.58 16.51
CA LEU A 135 6.75 -9.99 16.15
C LEU A 135 8.19 -10.41 16.46
N VAL A 136 8.35 -11.47 17.25
CA VAL A 136 9.63 -12.14 17.46
C VAL A 136 9.69 -13.33 16.51
N VAL A 137 10.75 -13.38 15.70
CA VAL A 137 10.91 -14.39 14.65
C VAL A 137 12.21 -15.15 14.89
N ARG A 138 12.11 -16.44 15.20
CA ARG A 138 13.24 -17.38 15.25
C ARG A 138 13.39 -18.01 13.87
N GLY A 139 14.24 -17.42 13.04
CA GLY A 139 14.43 -17.79 11.65
C GLY A 139 15.53 -18.82 11.42
N GLY A 140 15.87 -19.02 10.15
CA GLY A 140 16.97 -19.89 9.69
C GLY A 140 16.51 -21.19 9.02
N ALA A 141 15.22 -21.35 8.76
CA ALA A 141 14.68 -22.53 8.07
C ALA A 141 13.70 -22.14 6.96
N PRO A 142 13.81 -22.73 5.76
CA PRO A 142 12.81 -22.56 4.72
C PRO A 142 11.48 -23.26 5.12
N PRO A 143 10.35 -22.91 4.49
CA PRO A 143 9.07 -23.55 4.75
C PRO A 143 9.08 -25.06 4.47
N ARG A 144 8.21 -25.80 5.16
CA ARG A 144 8.00 -27.23 4.95
C ARG A 144 7.01 -27.49 3.82
N ALA A 145 7.17 -28.59 3.09
CA ALA A 145 6.20 -29.04 2.09
C ALA A 145 4.79 -29.18 2.68
N GLY A 146 3.77 -28.88 1.88
CA GLY A 146 2.37 -28.92 2.32
C GLY A 146 1.42 -28.09 1.45
N ASP A 147 0.16 -28.08 1.86
CA ASP A 147 -0.91 -27.31 1.22
C ASP A 147 -1.20 -26.03 2.02
N TYR A 148 -1.22 -24.89 1.33
CA TYR A 148 -1.28 -23.57 1.93
C TYR A 148 -2.38 -22.72 1.29
N PHE A 149 -3.25 -22.15 2.13
CA PHE A 149 -4.36 -21.32 1.70
C PHE A 149 -4.23 -19.88 2.21
N PHE A 150 -4.14 -18.91 1.30
CA PHE A 150 -3.90 -17.50 1.62
C PHE A 150 -5.15 -16.60 1.51
N GLY A 151 -6.32 -17.15 1.13
CA GLY A 151 -7.47 -16.33 0.77
C GLY A 151 -7.10 -15.27 -0.29
N ASN A 152 -7.59 -14.04 -0.15
CA ASN A 152 -7.23 -12.93 -1.04
C ASN A 152 -5.91 -12.19 -0.64
N ALA A 153 -5.05 -12.76 0.20
CA ALA A 153 -3.79 -12.12 0.64
C ALA A 153 -2.69 -12.19 -0.44
N GLY A 154 -2.73 -11.23 -1.37
CA GLY A 154 -1.91 -11.32 -2.58
C GLY A 154 -0.41 -11.23 -2.34
N THR A 155 0.00 -10.36 -1.42
CA THR A 155 1.41 -10.19 -1.06
C THR A 155 1.95 -11.46 -0.41
N SER A 156 1.22 -11.99 0.57
CA SER A 156 1.59 -13.21 1.28
C SER A 156 1.71 -14.42 0.36
N LEU A 157 0.71 -14.64 -0.51
CA LEU A 157 0.75 -15.75 -1.46
C LEU A 157 1.98 -15.67 -2.36
N ARG A 158 2.22 -14.51 -3.00
CA ARG A 158 3.31 -14.35 -3.97
C ARG A 158 4.68 -14.44 -3.32
N PHE A 159 4.88 -13.84 -2.13
CA PHE A 159 6.14 -13.94 -1.40
C PHE A 159 6.40 -15.37 -0.93
N PHE A 160 5.37 -16.04 -0.42
CA PHE A 160 5.48 -17.43 0.00
C PHE A 160 5.80 -18.37 -1.17
N THR A 161 5.33 -18.11 -2.39
CA THR A 161 5.67 -18.93 -3.57
C THR A 161 7.18 -19.03 -3.82
N SER A 162 7.93 -17.92 -3.78
CA SER A 162 9.39 -17.98 -3.95
C SER A 162 10.10 -18.51 -2.71
N LEU A 163 9.58 -18.20 -1.52
CA LEU A 163 10.12 -18.72 -0.27
C LEU A 163 9.98 -20.25 -0.17
N ALA A 164 8.85 -20.82 -0.58
CA ALA A 164 8.60 -22.26 -0.64
C ALA A 164 9.55 -22.96 -1.62
N ALA A 165 9.97 -22.29 -2.70
CA ALA A 165 10.94 -22.85 -3.65
C ALA A 165 12.34 -23.09 -3.05
N LEU A 166 12.69 -22.40 -1.95
CA LEU A 166 13.92 -22.67 -1.18
C LEU A 166 13.82 -23.96 -0.34
N GLY A 167 12.59 -24.45 -0.10
CA GLY A 167 12.35 -25.68 0.66
C GLY A 167 12.57 -26.96 -0.16
N ARG A 168 12.09 -28.08 0.39
CA ARG A 168 12.14 -29.39 -0.26
C ARG A 168 10.78 -30.08 -0.20
N GLY A 169 10.38 -30.69 -1.30
CA GLY A 169 9.12 -31.46 -1.41
C GLY A 169 8.02 -30.70 -2.16
N ARG A 170 6.80 -31.23 -2.11
CA ARG A 170 5.66 -30.68 -2.84
C ARG A 170 4.92 -29.61 -2.05
N PHE A 171 4.62 -28.49 -2.70
CA PHE A 171 3.80 -27.41 -2.15
C PHE A 171 2.60 -27.16 -3.05
N THR A 172 1.41 -27.00 -2.46
CA THR A 172 0.23 -26.47 -3.14
C THR A 172 -0.10 -25.12 -2.51
N ILE A 173 -0.12 -24.06 -3.31
CA ILE A 173 -0.33 -22.69 -2.82
C ILE A 173 -1.56 -22.13 -3.51
N ASP A 174 -2.61 -21.85 -2.75
CA ASP A 174 -3.91 -21.47 -3.27
C ASP A 174 -4.54 -20.30 -2.49
N GLY A 175 -5.67 -19.81 -2.98
CA GLY A 175 -6.49 -18.80 -2.33
C GLY A 175 -7.96 -18.94 -2.69
N ASP A 176 -8.75 -17.94 -2.32
CA ASP A 176 -10.17 -17.91 -2.65
C ASP A 176 -10.44 -17.69 -4.14
N ALA A 177 -11.71 -17.72 -4.53
CA ALA A 177 -12.14 -17.52 -5.91
C ALA A 177 -11.54 -16.25 -6.54
N ARG A 178 -11.51 -15.14 -5.79
CA ARG A 178 -10.94 -13.89 -6.29
C ARG A 178 -9.43 -13.97 -6.42
N MET A 179 -8.72 -14.62 -5.51
CA MET A 179 -7.27 -14.85 -5.65
C MET A 179 -6.93 -15.67 -6.89
N ARG A 180 -7.75 -16.69 -7.21
CA ARG A 180 -7.61 -17.50 -8.44
C ARG A 180 -7.90 -16.72 -9.71
N GLU A 181 -8.35 -15.47 -9.60
CA GLU A 181 -8.46 -14.54 -10.74
C GLU A 181 -7.23 -13.63 -10.90
N ARG A 182 -6.34 -13.59 -9.92
CA ARG A 182 -5.22 -12.66 -9.91
C ARG A 182 -3.98 -13.27 -10.57
N PRO A 183 -3.19 -12.48 -11.32
CA PRO A 183 -2.05 -13.00 -12.05
C PRO A 183 -0.95 -13.50 -11.10
N ILE A 184 -0.34 -14.63 -11.48
CA ILE A 184 0.89 -15.18 -10.88
C ILE A 184 1.82 -15.86 -11.90
N GLY A 185 1.36 -16.08 -13.14
CA GLY A 185 2.14 -16.76 -14.18
C GLY A 185 3.55 -16.21 -14.36
N GLY A 186 3.69 -14.89 -14.44
CA GLY A 186 5.00 -14.25 -14.57
C GLY A 186 5.99 -14.56 -13.44
N LEU A 187 5.50 -14.78 -12.22
CA LEU A 187 6.34 -15.24 -11.09
C LEU A 187 6.74 -16.71 -11.24
N VAL A 188 5.79 -17.57 -11.63
CA VAL A 188 6.03 -19.01 -11.83
C VAL A 188 7.03 -19.24 -12.97
N ASP A 189 6.92 -18.48 -14.06
CA ASP A 189 7.86 -18.56 -15.17
C ASP A 189 9.26 -18.10 -14.77
N ALA A 190 9.37 -17.05 -13.95
CA ALA A 190 10.66 -16.63 -13.43
C ALA A 190 11.29 -17.67 -12.49
N LEU A 191 10.50 -18.36 -11.66
CA LEU A 191 11.00 -19.46 -10.83
C LEU A 191 11.49 -20.64 -11.69
N ARG A 192 10.81 -20.95 -12.80
CA ARG A 192 11.25 -21.97 -13.77
C ARG A 192 12.59 -21.59 -14.41
N ASP A 193 12.74 -20.33 -14.81
CA ASP A 193 14.02 -19.81 -15.33
C ASP A 193 15.17 -20.03 -14.32
N LEU A 194 14.88 -19.98 -13.01
CA LEU A 194 15.82 -20.25 -11.91
C LEU A 194 15.94 -21.73 -11.51
N GLY A 195 15.38 -22.64 -12.30
CA GLY A 195 15.51 -24.08 -12.14
C GLY A 195 14.53 -24.74 -11.17
N VAL A 196 13.45 -24.05 -10.78
CA VAL A 196 12.39 -24.59 -9.91
C VAL A 196 11.34 -25.32 -10.75
N ASP A 197 10.94 -26.53 -10.33
CA ASP A 197 9.77 -27.20 -10.89
C ASP A 197 8.49 -26.58 -10.31
N ALA A 198 7.89 -25.68 -11.08
CA ALA A 198 6.72 -24.91 -10.71
C ALA A 198 5.66 -24.97 -11.81
N ARG A 199 4.37 -24.99 -11.44
CA ARG A 199 3.26 -24.99 -12.40
C ARG A 199 2.03 -24.26 -11.90
N CYS A 200 1.36 -23.55 -12.80
CA CYS A 200 0.06 -22.92 -12.61
C CYS A 200 -0.61 -22.69 -13.98
N GLY A 201 -1.91 -22.37 -14.00
CA GLY A 201 -2.63 -21.95 -15.20
C GLY A 201 -2.55 -20.45 -15.48
N GLY A 202 -1.43 -19.79 -15.13
CA GLY A 202 -1.27 -18.33 -15.12
C GLY A 202 -1.84 -17.63 -13.87
N ARG A 203 -2.64 -18.35 -13.08
CA ARG A 203 -3.29 -17.91 -11.83
C ARG A 203 -3.18 -19.04 -10.78
N PRO A 204 -3.35 -18.75 -9.48
CA PRO A 204 -3.43 -19.79 -8.45
C PRO A 204 -4.52 -20.83 -8.76
N PRO A 205 -4.37 -22.09 -8.30
CA PRO A 205 -3.29 -22.60 -7.44
C PRO A 205 -1.94 -22.72 -8.16
N VAL A 206 -0.86 -22.58 -7.39
CA VAL A 206 0.51 -22.88 -7.81
C VAL A 206 0.94 -24.19 -7.16
N ILE A 207 1.48 -25.10 -7.96
CA ILE A 207 2.09 -26.34 -7.46
C ILE A 207 3.60 -26.26 -7.68
N LEU A 208 4.38 -26.53 -6.63
CA LEU A 208 5.83 -26.56 -6.66
C LEU A 208 6.32 -27.95 -6.25
N ASP A 209 7.27 -28.52 -6.98
CA ASP A 209 8.04 -29.69 -6.55
C ASP A 209 9.47 -29.19 -6.23
N ALA A 210 9.61 -28.56 -5.06
CA ALA A 210 10.77 -27.75 -4.68
C ALA A 210 11.99 -28.60 -4.29
N ARG A 211 13.18 -28.14 -4.70
CA ARG A 211 14.48 -28.77 -4.40
C ARG A 211 15.57 -27.73 -4.06
N GLY A 212 15.18 -26.49 -3.77
CA GLY A 212 16.04 -25.31 -3.75
C GLY A 212 15.92 -24.49 -5.04
N ILE A 213 16.46 -23.26 -5.01
CA ILE A 213 16.57 -22.37 -6.16
C ILE A 213 18.02 -22.42 -6.65
N ARG A 214 18.26 -22.76 -7.92
CA ARG A 214 19.63 -22.92 -8.45
C ARG A 214 20.38 -21.59 -8.55
N GLY A 215 19.65 -20.51 -8.83
CA GLY A 215 20.23 -19.22 -9.23
C GLY A 215 20.32 -19.10 -10.76
N GLY A 216 20.99 -18.05 -11.23
CA GLY A 216 21.09 -17.72 -12.66
C GLY A 216 20.26 -16.49 -13.03
N ARG A 217 19.73 -16.45 -14.26
CA ARG A 217 19.01 -15.30 -14.80
C ARG A 217 17.53 -15.66 -14.99
N CYS A 218 16.64 -14.75 -14.59
CA CYS A 218 15.21 -14.84 -14.89
C CYS A 218 14.69 -13.52 -15.44
N THR A 219 13.61 -13.58 -16.22
CA THR A 219 12.95 -12.38 -16.74
C THR A 219 11.53 -12.30 -16.19
N ILE A 220 11.17 -11.17 -15.58
CA ILE A 220 9.77 -10.85 -15.26
C ILE A 220 9.13 -10.31 -16.53
N ARG A 221 8.39 -11.20 -17.21
CA ARG A 221 7.75 -10.93 -18.51
C ARG A 221 6.42 -10.18 -18.39
N ASP A 222 5.80 -10.23 -17.21
CA ASP A 222 4.49 -9.66 -16.90
C ASP A 222 4.66 -8.41 -16.02
N ASP A 223 4.18 -7.27 -16.52
CA ASP A 223 4.20 -5.98 -15.83
C ASP A 223 2.96 -5.78 -14.94
N ALA A 224 2.14 -6.81 -14.70
CA ALA A 224 0.95 -6.69 -13.86
C ALA A 224 1.25 -6.40 -12.38
N SER A 225 2.43 -6.79 -11.86
CA SER A 225 2.73 -6.64 -10.42
C SER A 225 4.21 -6.56 -10.05
N SER A 226 4.60 -5.51 -9.31
CA SER A 226 5.89 -5.43 -8.62
C SER A 226 6.13 -6.50 -7.55
N GLN A 227 5.07 -7.22 -7.14
CA GLN A 227 5.18 -8.30 -6.17
C GLN A 227 5.95 -9.49 -6.75
N PHE A 228 5.98 -9.68 -8.08
CA PHE A 228 6.76 -10.74 -8.71
C PHE A 228 8.26 -10.50 -8.54
N VAL A 229 8.72 -9.30 -8.91
CA VAL A 229 10.11 -8.86 -8.70
C VAL A 229 10.47 -8.94 -7.22
N SER A 230 9.63 -8.38 -6.35
CA SER A 230 9.88 -8.37 -4.91
C SER A 230 9.96 -9.78 -4.31
N SER A 231 9.12 -10.71 -4.76
CA SER A 231 9.12 -12.09 -4.30
C SER A 231 10.42 -12.81 -4.63
N ILE A 232 10.90 -12.70 -5.88
CA ILE A 232 12.19 -13.29 -6.27
C ILE A 232 13.34 -12.63 -5.52
N LEU A 233 13.35 -11.30 -5.42
CA LEU A 233 14.38 -10.55 -4.68
C LEU A 233 14.54 -11.05 -3.24
N LEU A 234 13.43 -11.28 -2.53
CA LEU A 234 13.45 -11.71 -1.13
C LEU A 234 14.05 -13.12 -0.95
N ALA A 235 13.80 -14.04 -1.88
CA ALA A 235 14.30 -15.42 -1.81
C ALA A 235 15.71 -15.59 -2.41
N ALA A 236 16.09 -14.72 -3.35
CA ALA A 236 17.32 -14.81 -4.13
C ALA A 236 18.63 -14.97 -3.33
N PRO A 237 18.84 -14.32 -2.16
CA PRO A 237 20.11 -14.44 -1.44
C PRO A 237 20.38 -15.90 -1.01
N CYS A 238 19.33 -16.65 -0.71
CA CYS A 238 19.39 -18.02 -0.22
C CYS A 238 19.40 -19.08 -1.35
N ALA A 239 19.52 -18.66 -2.62
CA ALA A 239 19.70 -19.58 -3.75
C ALA A 239 21.10 -20.23 -3.74
N ASP A 240 21.27 -21.31 -4.49
CA ASP A 240 22.54 -22.03 -4.60
C ASP A 240 23.64 -21.18 -5.26
N GLY A 241 23.25 -20.25 -6.13
CA GLY A 241 24.11 -19.28 -6.81
C GLY A 241 23.45 -17.90 -6.93
N PRO A 242 24.18 -16.88 -7.45
CA PRO A 242 23.65 -15.53 -7.61
C PRO A 242 22.45 -15.48 -8.56
N VAL A 243 21.56 -14.52 -8.36
CA VAL A 243 20.34 -14.32 -9.17
C VAL A 243 20.40 -12.97 -9.87
N THR A 244 20.10 -12.95 -11.17
CA THR A 244 19.91 -11.73 -11.96
C THR A 244 18.47 -11.68 -12.46
N ILE A 245 17.74 -10.64 -12.04
CA ILE A 245 16.35 -10.41 -12.43
C ILE A 245 16.32 -9.34 -13.50
N GLU A 246 15.90 -9.69 -14.70
CA GLU A 246 15.57 -8.73 -15.75
C GLU A 246 14.10 -8.33 -15.62
N ALA A 247 13.85 -7.04 -15.40
CA ALA A 247 12.48 -6.53 -15.30
C ALA A 247 12.39 -5.20 -16.06
N ARG A 248 11.77 -5.24 -17.24
CA ARG A 248 11.54 -4.05 -18.06
C ARG A 248 10.17 -3.46 -17.67
N HIS A 249 10.18 -2.24 -17.13
CA HIS A 249 8.99 -1.52 -16.66
C HIS A 249 8.24 -2.24 -15.53
N VAL A 250 8.59 -1.93 -14.29
CA VAL A 250 7.92 -2.50 -13.12
C VAL A 250 6.94 -1.48 -12.57
N PRO A 251 5.62 -1.74 -12.55
CA PRO A 251 4.67 -0.80 -11.97
C PRO A 251 4.92 -0.66 -10.48
N SER A 252 4.65 0.53 -9.93
CA SER A 252 4.72 0.74 -8.49
C SER A 252 6.10 0.38 -7.93
N TRP A 253 7.13 0.86 -8.63
CA TRP A 253 8.54 0.73 -8.26
C TRP A 253 8.85 1.04 -6.79
N PRO A 254 8.16 1.99 -6.10
CA PRO A 254 8.38 2.20 -4.67
C PRO A 254 8.21 0.95 -3.81
N TYR A 255 7.39 -0.02 -4.21
CA TYR A 255 7.31 -1.32 -3.53
C TYR A 255 8.52 -2.22 -3.78
N VAL A 256 9.17 -2.12 -4.95
CA VAL A 256 10.46 -2.78 -5.18
C VAL A 256 11.54 -2.09 -4.35
N GLN A 257 11.57 -0.76 -4.34
CA GLN A 257 12.48 0.01 -3.50
C GLN A 257 12.36 -0.40 -2.02
N MET A 258 11.14 -0.49 -1.48
CA MET A 258 10.90 -0.97 -0.12
C MET A 258 11.46 -2.38 0.11
N THR A 259 11.39 -3.27 -0.89
CA THR A 259 12.02 -4.59 -0.81
C THR A 259 13.54 -4.47 -0.68
N LEU A 260 14.16 -3.65 -1.52
CA LEU A 260 15.61 -3.43 -1.50
C LEU A 260 16.08 -2.83 -0.18
N ASP A 261 15.37 -1.83 0.33
CA ASP A 261 15.68 -1.18 1.61
C ASP A 261 15.53 -2.18 2.78
N THR A 262 14.50 -3.02 2.73
CA THR A 262 14.30 -4.09 3.74
C THR A 262 15.43 -5.11 3.68
N MET A 263 15.82 -5.57 2.47
CA MET A 263 16.92 -6.51 2.31
C MET A 263 18.24 -5.93 2.85
N GLU A 264 18.53 -4.67 2.56
CA GLU A 264 19.72 -3.97 3.03
C GLU A 264 19.72 -3.83 4.55
N ALA A 265 18.57 -3.55 5.17
CA ALA A 265 18.43 -3.52 6.62
C ALA A 265 18.79 -4.87 7.27
N PHE A 266 18.52 -5.99 6.60
CA PHE A 266 18.94 -7.34 7.00
C PHE A 266 20.34 -7.74 6.51
N GLY A 267 21.10 -6.80 5.93
CA GLY A 267 22.51 -7.00 5.54
C GLY A 267 22.75 -7.50 4.12
N VAL A 268 21.71 -7.59 3.27
CA VAL A 268 21.84 -8.02 1.87
C VAL A 268 21.70 -6.82 0.93
N ARG A 269 22.76 -6.53 0.18
CA ARG A 269 22.77 -5.45 -0.81
C ARG A 269 22.55 -6.01 -2.22
N VAL A 270 21.63 -5.37 -2.95
CA VAL A 270 21.34 -5.69 -4.36
C VAL A 270 22.08 -4.72 -5.27
N GLU A 271 22.74 -5.26 -6.29
CA GLU A 271 23.42 -4.50 -7.33
C GLU A 271 22.40 -4.08 -8.41
N ARG A 272 22.39 -2.80 -8.77
CA ARG A 272 21.53 -2.27 -9.84
C ARG A 272 22.30 -2.14 -11.13
N GLU A 273 21.79 -2.77 -12.18
CA GLU A 273 22.23 -2.60 -13.56
C GLU A 273 21.14 -1.85 -14.36
N ILE A 274 21.45 -1.39 -15.56
CA ILE A 274 20.56 -0.53 -16.39
C ILE A 274 19.16 -1.14 -16.58
N ALA A 275 19.07 -2.47 -16.72
CA ALA A 275 17.82 -3.19 -16.94
C ALA A 275 17.67 -4.45 -16.07
N ALA A 276 18.48 -4.57 -15.01
CA ALA A 276 18.51 -5.75 -14.17
C ALA A 276 18.83 -5.45 -12.71
N LEU A 277 18.41 -6.35 -11.84
CA LEU A 277 18.76 -6.38 -10.42
C LEU A 277 19.56 -7.66 -10.17
N ARG A 278 20.80 -7.52 -9.70
CA ARG A 278 21.68 -8.65 -9.39
C ARG A 278 21.79 -8.82 -7.89
N VAL A 279 21.39 -9.99 -7.41
CA VAL A 279 21.43 -10.39 -6.00
C VAL A 279 22.57 -11.39 -5.85
N PRO A 280 23.64 -11.06 -5.11
CA PRO A 280 24.67 -12.03 -4.79
C PRO A 280 24.10 -13.11 -3.86
N LYS A 281 24.72 -14.30 -3.88
CA LYS A 281 24.47 -15.32 -2.87
C LYS A 281 24.88 -14.77 -1.51
N GLY A 282 24.05 -14.97 -0.49
CA GLY A 282 24.30 -14.49 0.86
C GLY A 282 23.32 -15.06 1.87
N ALA A 283 23.30 -14.46 3.05
CA ALA A 283 22.35 -14.78 4.11
C ALA A 283 21.88 -13.49 4.75
N TYR A 284 20.63 -13.48 5.22
CA TYR A 284 20.14 -12.40 6.05
C TYR A 284 20.69 -12.53 7.47
N ALA A 285 21.00 -11.41 8.12
CA ALA A 285 21.39 -11.37 9.52
C ALA A 285 20.15 -11.09 10.39
N ALA A 286 19.99 -11.82 11.50
CA ALA A 286 18.89 -11.59 12.42
C ALA A 286 19.06 -10.26 13.18
N ARG A 287 18.01 -9.42 13.21
CA ARG A 287 18.09 -8.05 13.78
C ARG A 287 16.74 -7.56 14.30
N ARG A 288 16.77 -6.45 15.04
CA ARG A 288 15.58 -5.64 15.31
C ARG A 288 15.32 -4.68 14.15
N ILE A 289 14.10 -4.68 13.65
CA ILE A 289 13.61 -3.82 12.56
C ILE A 289 12.40 -3.03 13.06
N GLU A 290 12.43 -1.71 12.91
CA GLU A 290 11.30 -0.85 13.21
C GLU A 290 10.39 -0.78 11.98
N ILE A 291 9.15 -1.26 12.11
CA ILE A 291 8.17 -1.20 11.04
C ILE A 291 7.55 0.20 10.99
N GLU A 292 7.65 0.82 9.82
CA GLU A 292 7.07 2.13 9.58
C GLU A 292 5.53 2.08 9.64
N PRO A 293 4.85 3.14 10.12
CA PRO A 293 3.41 3.28 10.00
C PRO A 293 2.93 3.17 8.55
N ASP A 294 1.75 2.59 8.32
CA ASP A 294 1.22 2.42 6.96
C ASP A 294 0.85 3.78 6.33
N ALA A 295 1.64 4.22 5.35
CA ALA A 295 1.43 5.50 4.67
C ALA A 295 0.08 5.56 3.93
N ALA A 296 -0.37 4.47 3.31
CA ALA A 296 -1.67 4.47 2.65
C ALA A 296 -2.83 4.55 3.67
N ALA A 297 -2.68 3.92 4.84
CA ALA A 297 -3.64 4.07 5.93
C ALA A 297 -3.67 5.50 6.50
N ALA A 298 -2.50 6.15 6.61
CA ALA A 298 -2.41 7.55 7.03
C ALA A 298 -3.15 8.50 6.07
N ASN A 299 -3.11 8.20 4.77
CA ASN A 299 -3.71 9.03 3.73
C ASN A 299 -5.23 9.15 3.86
N TYR A 300 -5.93 8.19 4.49
CA TYR A 300 -7.37 8.33 4.78
C TYR A 300 -7.66 9.50 5.72
N PHE A 301 -6.84 9.70 6.77
CA PHE A 301 -7.03 10.80 7.72
C PHE A 301 -6.62 12.15 7.13
N HIS A 302 -5.56 12.17 6.33
CA HIS A 302 -5.17 13.37 5.59
C HIS A 302 -6.25 13.78 4.60
N ALA A 303 -6.81 12.84 3.84
CA ALA A 303 -7.94 13.07 2.95
C ALA A 303 -9.20 13.53 3.71
N ALA A 304 -9.49 12.94 4.87
CA ALA A 304 -10.60 13.36 5.73
C ALA A 304 -10.48 14.82 6.17
N ALA A 305 -9.29 15.25 6.60
CA ALA A 305 -9.04 16.66 6.90
C ALA A 305 -9.28 17.55 5.67
N ALA A 306 -8.86 17.07 4.51
CA ALA A 306 -8.96 17.79 3.25
C ALA A 306 -10.43 17.99 2.82
N VAL A 307 -11.25 16.95 2.81
CA VAL A 307 -12.66 17.02 2.37
C VAL A 307 -13.60 17.66 3.39
N THR A 308 -13.21 17.73 4.68
CA THR A 308 -14.02 18.35 5.74
C THR A 308 -13.59 19.76 6.11
N GLY A 309 -12.50 20.28 5.54
CA GLY A 309 -11.90 21.56 5.94
C GLY A 309 -11.29 21.51 7.36
N GLY A 310 -10.87 20.32 7.80
CA GLY A 310 -10.33 20.03 9.11
C GLY A 310 -8.80 19.92 9.16
N ARG A 311 -8.30 19.23 10.17
CA ARG A 311 -6.87 18.97 10.39
C ARG A 311 -6.62 17.52 10.77
N ALA A 312 -5.47 16.99 10.35
CA ALA A 312 -5.04 15.65 10.71
C ALA A 312 -3.53 15.58 10.93
N THR A 313 -3.16 14.97 12.05
CA THR A 313 -1.80 14.59 12.40
C THR A 313 -1.75 13.07 12.46
N VAL A 314 -0.87 12.46 11.66
CA VAL A 314 -0.61 11.02 11.71
C VAL A 314 0.81 10.79 12.22
N ARG A 315 0.91 10.07 13.35
CA ARG A 315 2.18 9.84 14.04
C ARG A 315 3.11 8.96 13.22
N GLY A 316 4.36 9.40 13.09
CA GLY A 316 5.42 8.66 12.39
C GLY A 316 5.27 8.60 10.86
N TYR A 317 4.27 9.30 10.28
CA TYR A 317 4.11 9.38 8.83
C TYR A 317 5.33 10.07 8.18
N ARG A 318 5.80 9.48 7.08
CA ARG A 318 6.92 10.02 6.29
C ARG A 318 6.40 10.51 4.94
N ARG A 319 6.43 11.83 4.77
CA ARG A 319 6.23 12.46 3.46
C ARG A 319 7.42 12.10 2.55
N GLY A 320 7.17 11.80 1.28
CA GLY A 320 8.24 11.43 0.34
C GLY A 320 7.74 10.57 -0.82
N ALA A 321 8.58 9.65 -1.29
CA ALA A 321 8.25 8.76 -2.40
C ALA A 321 7.16 7.72 -2.02
N GLY A 322 6.66 7.01 -3.03
CA GLY A 322 5.61 6.01 -2.82
C GLY A 322 4.31 6.64 -2.33
N GLU A 323 3.59 5.93 -1.46
CA GLU A 323 2.35 6.42 -0.83
C GLU A 323 2.55 7.71 -0.02
N GLY A 324 3.79 8.00 0.38
CA GLY A 324 4.18 9.25 1.05
C GLY A 324 3.93 10.52 0.23
N ARG A 325 3.83 10.37 -1.11
CA ARG A 325 3.64 11.46 -2.09
C ARG A 325 2.24 12.03 -2.08
N PHE A 326 1.29 11.32 -1.48
CA PHE A 326 -0.12 11.73 -1.44
C PHE A 326 -0.31 13.14 -0.88
N LEU A 327 0.47 13.54 0.13
CA LEU A 327 0.42 14.91 0.65
C LEU A 327 0.85 15.96 -0.38
N ASP A 328 1.86 15.67 -1.21
CA ASP A 328 2.28 16.57 -2.29
C ASP A 328 1.14 16.78 -3.29
N ILE A 329 0.39 15.71 -3.56
CA ILE A 329 -0.75 15.73 -4.48
C ILE A 329 -1.87 16.57 -3.90
N LEU A 330 -2.25 16.35 -2.64
CA LEU A 330 -3.26 17.18 -1.96
C LEU A 330 -2.86 18.66 -1.94
N GLU A 331 -1.58 18.95 -1.66
CA GLU A 331 -1.04 20.30 -1.71
C GLU A 331 -1.07 20.91 -3.12
N SER A 332 -0.89 20.12 -4.17
CA SER A 332 -0.98 20.60 -5.55
C SER A 332 -2.43 20.86 -5.99
N MET A 333 -3.39 20.07 -5.48
CA MET A 333 -4.81 20.24 -5.77
C MET A 333 -5.29 21.60 -5.27
N LYS A 334 -5.02 21.95 -4.01
CA LYS A 334 -5.57 23.16 -3.36
C LYS A 334 -7.07 23.31 -3.60
N GLY A 335 -7.81 22.21 -3.48
CA GLY A 335 -9.24 22.17 -3.77
C GLY A 335 -9.61 22.23 -5.26
N ARG A 336 -8.67 22.11 -6.19
CA ARG A 336 -8.91 22.05 -7.64
C ARG A 336 -8.55 20.69 -8.21
N GLY A 337 -9.19 20.35 -9.33
CA GLY A 337 -8.90 19.13 -10.08
C GLY A 337 -7.48 19.13 -10.64
N VAL A 338 -6.88 17.94 -10.73
CA VAL A 338 -5.50 17.75 -11.20
C VAL A 338 -5.41 16.62 -12.22
N ASP A 339 -4.43 16.70 -13.12
CA ASP A 339 -3.99 15.56 -13.93
C ASP A 339 -2.73 14.95 -13.29
N VAL A 340 -2.81 13.71 -12.84
CA VAL A 340 -1.77 13.09 -12.02
C VAL A 340 -1.50 11.63 -12.40
N ASP A 341 -0.21 11.31 -12.51
CA ASP A 341 0.31 9.94 -12.56
C ASP A 341 0.42 9.40 -11.13
N MET A 342 -0.29 8.28 -10.88
CA MET A 342 -0.38 7.63 -9.58
C MET A 342 0.33 6.27 -9.54
N ASN A 343 1.16 5.92 -10.52
CA ASN A 343 1.84 4.61 -10.59
C ASN A 343 2.69 4.32 -9.35
N ASP A 344 3.31 5.36 -8.79
CA ASP A 344 4.16 5.30 -7.59
C ASP A 344 3.37 5.23 -6.28
N CYS A 345 2.12 5.68 -6.24
CA CYS A 345 1.26 5.64 -5.05
C CYS A 345 -0.12 5.03 -5.36
N PRO A 346 -0.15 3.82 -5.97
CA PRO A 346 -1.37 3.26 -6.52
C PRO A 346 -2.39 2.92 -5.43
N ASP A 347 -1.94 2.70 -4.19
CA ASP A 347 -2.81 2.30 -3.09
C ASP A 347 -3.52 3.50 -2.44
N SER A 348 -3.19 4.72 -2.86
CA SER A 348 -3.89 5.97 -2.50
C SER A 348 -4.87 6.46 -3.58
N VAL A 349 -5.03 5.72 -4.69
CA VAL A 349 -5.89 6.13 -5.83
C VAL A 349 -7.35 6.24 -5.44
N GLN A 350 -7.91 5.25 -4.72
CA GLN A 350 -9.30 5.35 -4.26
C GLN A 350 -9.52 6.55 -3.34
N THR A 351 -8.54 6.84 -2.49
CA THR A 351 -8.61 7.97 -1.57
C THR A 351 -8.56 9.29 -2.33
N LEU A 352 -7.67 9.43 -3.31
CA LEU A 352 -7.63 10.60 -4.19
C LEU A 352 -8.92 10.77 -4.99
N ALA A 353 -9.48 9.66 -5.49
CA ALA A 353 -10.71 9.67 -6.27
C ALA A 353 -11.91 10.19 -5.45
N VAL A 354 -11.96 9.87 -4.15
CA VAL A 354 -12.95 10.43 -3.22
C VAL A 354 -12.67 11.91 -2.96
N VAL A 355 -11.41 12.32 -2.77
CA VAL A 355 -11.01 13.73 -2.61
C VAL A 355 -11.45 14.56 -3.83
N ALA A 356 -11.34 14.01 -5.04
CA ALA A 356 -11.74 14.66 -6.29
C ALA A 356 -13.24 15.02 -6.37
N LEU A 357 -14.10 14.38 -5.57
CA LEU A 357 -15.53 14.75 -5.49
C LEU A 357 -15.75 16.17 -4.95
N PHE A 358 -14.78 16.71 -4.21
CA PHE A 358 -14.85 17.99 -3.53
C PHE A 358 -13.97 19.07 -4.19
N ALA A 359 -13.38 18.75 -5.35
CA ALA A 359 -12.52 19.65 -6.08
C ALA A 359 -13.32 20.57 -7.03
N GLU A 360 -12.77 21.73 -7.34
CA GLU A 360 -13.19 22.56 -8.46
C GLU A 360 -12.56 22.03 -9.76
N GLY A 361 -13.40 21.54 -10.67
CA GLY A 361 -12.97 20.96 -11.95
C GLY A 361 -12.60 19.47 -11.88
N SER A 362 -12.32 18.89 -13.04
CA SER A 362 -12.07 17.45 -13.18
C SER A 362 -10.70 17.04 -12.66
N THR A 363 -10.62 15.85 -12.05
CA THR A 363 -9.35 15.18 -11.72
C THR A 363 -9.14 13.99 -12.65
N ARG A 364 -7.98 13.92 -13.30
CA ARG A 364 -7.54 12.82 -14.17
C ARG A 364 -6.45 12.01 -13.48
N ILE A 365 -6.72 10.73 -13.24
CA ILE A 365 -5.76 9.77 -12.69
C ILE A 365 -5.27 8.86 -13.82
N ARG A 366 -3.96 8.73 -14.00
CA ARG A 366 -3.32 7.95 -15.08
C ARG A 366 -2.35 6.90 -14.55
N ASN A 367 -1.95 5.97 -15.44
CA ASN A 367 -0.86 5.02 -15.25
C ASN A 367 -1.06 4.05 -14.06
N VAL A 368 -2.29 3.58 -13.89
CA VAL A 368 -2.69 2.68 -12.80
C VAL A 368 -3.47 1.46 -13.29
N LYS A 369 -3.17 0.98 -14.51
CA LYS A 369 -3.76 -0.24 -15.09
C LYS A 369 -3.69 -1.45 -14.16
N ASN A 370 -2.63 -1.55 -13.36
CA ASN A 370 -2.43 -2.63 -12.38
C ASN A 370 -3.54 -2.69 -11.31
N LEU A 371 -4.34 -1.64 -11.11
CA LEU A 371 -5.48 -1.62 -10.19
C LEU A 371 -6.62 -2.55 -10.59
N ARG A 372 -6.74 -2.92 -11.88
CA ARG A 372 -7.82 -3.80 -12.38
C ARG A 372 -7.72 -5.24 -11.87
N VAL A 373 -6.51 -5.67 -11.54
CA VAL A 373 -6.19 -7.06 -11.14
C VAL A 373 -5.84 -7.19 -9.65
N LYS A 374 -6.25 -6.20 -8.85
CA LYS A 374 -6.09 -6.19 -7.40
C LYS A 374 -7.27 -6.90 -6.72
N GLU A 375 -7.53 -6.56 -5.46
CA GLU A 375 -8.64 -7.07 -4.64
C GLU A 375 -9.96 -7.14 -5.40
N THR A 376 -10.30 -6.08 -6.12
CA THR A 376 -11.36 -6.00 -7.13
C THR A 376 -10.79 -5.32 -8.39
N ASP A 377 -11.58 -5.17 -9.47
CA ASP A 377 -11.25 -4.17 -10.49
C ASP A 377 -11.54 -2.79 -9.90
N ARG A 378 -10.52 -2.18 -9.29
CA ARG A 378 -10.66 -0.93 -8.55
C ARG A 378 -11.02 0.26 -9.44
N ILE A 379 -10.70 0.22 -10.74
CA ILE A 379 -11.09 1.29 -11.66
C ILE A 379 -12.59 1.21 -11.92
N ALA A 380 -13.09 0.02 -12.24
CA ALA A 380 -14.52 -0.21 -12.46
C ALA A 380 -15.34 0.05 -11.18
N ALA A 381 -14.86 -0.45 -10.04
CA ALA A 381 -15.51 -0.25 -8.75
C ALA A 381 -15.56 1.25 -8.37
N LEU A 382 -14.46 2.00 -8.52
CA LEU A 382 -14.49 3.46 -8.31
C LEU A 382 -15.48 4.14 -9.25
N GLY A 383 -15.48 3.79 -10.54
CA GLY A 383 -16.42 4.35 -11.51
C GLY A 383 -17.87 4.13 -11.12
N ALA A 384 -18.22 2.93 -10.67
CA ALA A 384 -19.58 2.61 -10.22
C ALA A 384 -19.97 3.42 -8.98
N GLU A 385 -19.14 3.41 -7.94
CA GLU A 385 -19.47 3.98 -6.63
C GLU A 385 -19.43 5.52 -6.61
N LEU A 386 -18.49 6.14 -7.33
CA LEU A 386 -18.43 7.61 -7.46
C LEU A 386 -19.64 8.18 -8.22
N ARG A 387 -20.17 7.45 -9.23
CA ARG A 387 -21.39 7.86 -9.95
C ARG A 387 -22.63 7.84 -9.05
N LYS A 388 -22.68 6.92 -8.07
CA LYS A 388 -23.76 6.91 -7.06
C LYS A 388 -23.74 8.19 -6.23
N LEU A 389 -22.56 8.72 -5.90
CA LEU A 389 -22.38 9.99 -5.20
C LEU A 389 -22.60 11.24 -6.07
N GLY A 390 -22.90 11.10 -7.36
CA GLY A 390 -23.28 12.21 -8.24
C GLY A 390 -22.18 12.73 -9.16
N ALA A 391 -20.98 12.14 -9.14
CA ALA A 391 -19.92 12.48 -10.08
C ALA A 391 -20.18 11.90 -11.48
N ARG A 392 -19.65 12.57 -12.51
CA ARG A 392 -19.50 12.00 -13.84
C ARG A 392 -18.11 11.38 -13.94
N VAL A 393 -18.04 10.09 -14.20
CA VAL A 393 -16.77 9.35 -14.31
C VAL A 393 -16.58 8.78 -15.71
N THR A 394 -15.42 9.03 -16.29
CA THR A 394 -14.94 8.38 -17.52
C THR A 394 -13.83 7.40 -17.14
N GLU A 395 -14.01 6.12 -17.45
CA GLU A 395 -13.01 5.09 -17.18
C GLU A 395 -12.10 4.90 -18.40
N PHE A 396 -10.81 4.71 -18.14
CA PHE A 396 -9.80 4.36 -19.13
C PHE A 396 -9.16 3.05 -18.72
N GLU A 397 -8.48 2.38 -19.64
CA GLU A 397 -7.78 1.13 -19.33
C GLU A 397 -6.80 1.28 -18.16
N ASP A 398 -6.10 2.41 -18.09
CA ASP A 398 -5.04 2.71 -17.11
C ASP A 398 -5.42 3.79 -16.09
N GLY A 399 -6.70 4.15 -15.95
CA GLY A 399 -7.10 5.19 -15.03
C GLY A 399 -8.55 5.64 -15.16
N LEU A 400 -8.84 6.83 -14.65
CA LEU A 400 -10.17 7.42 -14.66
C LEU A 400 -10.10 8.94 -14.61
N GLU A 401 -11.12 9.58 -15.16
CA GLU A 401 -11.38 11.00 -15.03
C GLU A 401 -12.67 11.22 -14.25
N ILE A 402 -12.60 12.07 -13.23
CA ILE A 402 -13.67 12.32 -12.29
C ILE A 402 -14.04 13.79 -12.39
N ALA A 403 -15.21 14.07 -12.95
CA ALA A 403 -15.81 15.39 -12.94
C ALA A 403 -16.80 15.45 -11.77
N PRO A 404 -16.55 16.29 -10.75
CA PRO A 404 -17.44 16.42 -9.59
C PRO A 404 -18.82 16.96 -10.01
N GLY A 405 -19.84 16.58 -9.24
CA GLY A 405 -21.23 16.98 -9.46
C GLY A 405 -21.95 17.13 -8.11
N PRO A 406 -23.26 17.47 -8.12
CA PRO A 406 -24.03 17.60 -6.88
C PRO A 406 -24.00 16.31 -6.05
N LEU A 407 -23.42 16.40 -4.85
CA LEU A 407 -23.26 15.25 -3.96
C LEU A 407 -24.61 14.79 -3.40
N ARG A 408 -24.78 13.48 -3.28
CA ARG A 408 -26.02 12.87 -2.80
C ARG A 408 -25.75 11.63 -1.93
N PRO A 409 -26.69 11.26 -1.03
CA PRO A 409 -26.62 10.02 -0.28
C PRO A 409 -26.45 8.80 -1.20
N ALA A 410 -25.70 7.79 -0.75
CA ALA A 410 -25.50 6.57 -1.51
C ALA A 410 -25.13 5.40 -0.59
N GLU A 411 -25.59 4.21 -0.95
CA GLU A 411 -25.06 2.96 -0.41
C GLU A 411 -23.88 2.49 -1.28
N ILE A 412 -22.74 2.28 -0.63
CA ILE A 412 -21.46 1.97 -1.26
C ILE A 412 -21.15 0.49 -1.09
N GLU A 413 -20.94 -0.18 -2.22
CA GLU A 413 -20.44 -1.55 -2.26
C GLU A 413 -18.90 -1.54 -2.17
N THR A 414 -18.35 -2.39 -1.30
CA THR A 414 -16.90 -2.44 -1.05
C THR A 414 -16.20 -3.48 -1.89
N TYR A 415 -16.94 -4.44 -2.45
CA TYR A 415 -16.41 -5.53 -3.26
C TYR A 415 -15.36 -6.36 -2.50
N ASN A 416 -15.49 -6.43 -1.17
CA ASN A 416 -14.51 -7.02 -0.26
C ASN A 416 -13.09 -6.42 -0.46
N ASP A 417 -13.01 -5.12 -0.74
CA ASP A 417 -11.77 -4.35 -0.85
C ASP A 417 -11.68 -3.29 0.25
N HIS A 418 -10.75 -3.50 1.17
CA HIS A 418 -10.48 -2.61 2.29
C HIS A 418 -10.26 -1.15 1.89
N ARG A 419 -9.69 -0.91 0.70
CA ARG A 419 -9.42 0.45 0.21
C ARG A 419 -10.68 1.14 -0.30
N MET A 420 -11.65 0.39 -0.81
CA MET A 420 -12.96 0.94 -1.16
C MET A 420 -13.66 1.37 0.13
N ALA A 421 -13.78 0.48 1.11
CA ALA A 421 -14.41 0.77 2.40
C ALA A 421 -13.83 2.02 3.09
N MET A 422 -12.50 2.06 3.30
CA MET A 422 -11.86 3.17 4.00
C MET A 422 -11.88 4.48 3.20
N SER A 423 -11.81 4.44 1.87
CA SER A 423 -11.88 5.65 1.05
C SER A 423 -13.29 6.23 1.05
N PHE A 424 -14.34 5.40 0.94
CA PHE A 424 -15.71 5.89 0.99
C PHE A 424 -16.15 6.27 2.42
N ALA A 425 -15.48 5.76 3.46
CA ALA A 425 -15.60 6.33 4.81
C ALA A 425 -15.14 7.78 4.87
N VAL A 426 -14.11 8.17 4.11
CA VAL A 426 -13.71 9.57 3.96
C VAL A 426 -14.82 10.40 3.31
N ALA A 427 -15.49 9.86 2.28
CA ALA A 427 -16.65 10.54 1.67
C ALA A 427 -17.79 10.74 2.69
N ALA A 428 -18.08 9.71 3.49
CA ALA A 428 -19.16 9.73 4.48
C ALA A 428 -18.95 10.74 5.62
N LEU A 429 -17.70 11.15 5.90
CA LEU A 429 -17.42 12.24 6.85
C LEU A 429 -17.93 13.61 6.39
N ALA A 430 -18.10 13.80 5.07
CA ALA A 430 -18.50 15.07 4.47
C ALA A 430 -19.86 15.00 3.76
N VAL A 431 -20.32 13.82 3.33
CA VAL A 431 -21.60 13.62 2.64
C VAL A 431 -22.60 12.91 3.55
N PRO A 432 -23.71 13.57 3.95
CA PRO A 432 -24.76 12.93 4.72
C PRO A 432 -25.37 11.73 3.98
N GLY A 433 -25.65 10.66 4.73
CA GLY A 433 -26.39 9.50 4.20
C GLY A 433 -25.57 8.56 3.32
N VAL A 434 -24.25 8.57 3.44
CA VAL A 434 -23.39 7.52 2.85
C VAL A 434 -23.34 6.31 3.78
N GLU A 435 -23.68 5.14 3.25
CA GLU A 435 -23.62 3.85 3.95
C GLU A 435 -22.59 2.95 3.26
N ILE A 436 -21.77 2.24 4.03
CA ILE A 436 -20.68 1.39 3.52
C ILE A 436 -21.01 -0.06 3.86
N ARG A 437 -21.20 -0.90 2.85
CA ARG A 437 -21.48 -2.34 3.03
C ARG A 437 -20.20 -3.11 3.37
N ASP A 438 -20.34 -4.26 4.00
CA ASP A 438 -19.21 -5.14 4.34
C ASP A 438 -18.01 -4.39 4.95
N PRO A 439 -18.22 -3.67 6.08
CA PRO A 439 -17.17 -2.86 6.69
C PRO A 439 -16.00 -3.70 7.23
N GLU A 440 -16.22 -4.98 7.50
CA GLU A 440 -15.18 -5.87 8.05
C GLU A 440 -14.03 -6.10 7.08
N CYS A 441 -14.21 -5.89 5.77
CA CYS A 441 -13.14 -6.04 4.78
C CYS A 441 -11.91 -5.16 5.09
N VAL A 442 -12.05 -4.09 5.90
CA VAL A 442 -10.92 -3.26 6.36
C VAL A 442 -9.85 -4.04 7.15
N SER A 443 -10.23 -5.17 7.77
CA SER A 443 -9.33 -6.12 8.46
C SER A 443 -8.14 -6.57 7.62
N LYS A 444 -8.28 -6.56 6.30
CA LYS A 444 -7.20 -6.89 5.37
C LYS A 444 -5.94 -6.01 5.51
N SER A 445 -6.07 -4.77 5.98
CA SER A 445 -4.91 -3.91 6.23
C SER A 445 -4.99 -3.06 7.49
N PHE A 446 -6.19 -2.71 7.95
CA PHE A 446 -6.40 -1.86 9.10
C PHE A 446 -7.66 -2.31 9.88
N PRO A 447 -7.57 -3.41 10.65
CA PRO A 447 -8.72 -3.99 11.36
C PRO A 447 -9.48 -3.02 12.24
N ARG A 448 -8.79 -2.06 12.87
CA ARG A 448 -9.39 -1.12 13.82
C ARG A 448 -9.77 0.22 13.19
N PHE A 449 -9.95 0.29 11.88
CA PHE A 449 -10.15 1.57 11.18
C PHE A 449 -11.34 2.38 11.74
N PHE A 450 -12.54 1.79 11.82
CA PHE A 450 -13.70 2.53 12.33
C PHE A 450 -13.62 2.80 13.83
N ASP A 451 -13.05 1.88 14.62
CA ASP A 451 -12.81 2.12 16.05
C ASP A 451 -11.87 3.33 16.27
N VAL A 452 -10.87 3.50 15.40
CA VAL A 452 -9.99 4.67 15.43
C VAL A 452 -10.78 5.94 15.08
N LEU A 453 -11.66 5.92 14.08
CA LEU A 453 -12.54 7.06 13.80
C LEU A 453 -13.42 7.42 15.02
N GLU A 454 -14.03 6.43 15.67
CA GLU A 454 -14.83 6.64 16.89
C GLU A 454 -14.01 7.23 18.03
N SER A 455 -12.77 6.75 18.22
CA SER A 455 -11.85 7.30 19.22
C SER A 455 -11.50 8.78 18.97
N GLN A 456 -11.68 9.27 17.75
CA GLN A 456 -11.48 10.66 17.35
C GLN A 456 -12.78 11.48 17.37
N GLY A 457 -13.87 10.95 17.94
CA GLY A 457 -15.15 11.64 18.07
C GLY A 457 -16.07 11.55 16.84
N VAL A 458 -15.75 10.70 15.86
CA VAL A 458 -16.66 10.42 14.74
C VAL A 458 -17.76 9.47 15.19
N LYS A 459 -19.02 9.78 14.88
CA LYS A 459 -20.13 8.88 15.17
C LYS A 459 -20.30 7.83 14.07
N VAL A 460 -19.94 6.60 14.39
CA VAL A 460 -20.06 5.42 13.51
C VAL A 460 -21.26 4.59 13.98
N VAL A 461 -22.25 4.44 13.12
CA VAL A 461 -23.45 3.63 13.38
C VAL A 461 -23.30 2.29 12.67
N ARG A 462 -23.20 1.21 13.44
CA ARG A 462 -23.19 -0.17 12.93
C ARG A 462 -24.62 -0.63 12.68
N VAL A 463 -24.91 -1.06 11.47
CA VAL A 463 -26.26 -1.45 11.05
C VAL A 463 -26.25 -2.95 10.74
N PRO A 464 -27.15 -3.73 11.36
CA PRO A 464 -27.32 -5.15 11.05
C PRO A 464 -27.74 -5.41 9.61
#